data_AF-A0A1V5V681-F1
#
_entry.id   AF-A0A1V5V681-F1
#
_cell.length_a   1.000
_cell.length_b   1.000
_cell.length_c   1.000
_cell.angle_alpha   90.00
_cell.angle_beta   90.00
_cell.angle_gamma   90.00
#
_symmetry.space_group_name_H-M   'P 1'
#
loop_
_entity.id
_entity.type
_entity.pdbx_description
1 polymer ?
#
loop_
_entity_poly.entity_id
_entity_poly.type
_entity_poly.pdbx_seq_one_letter_code
_entity_poly.pdbx_strand_id
1 'polypeptide(L)'
;MGRGDWTALREKSVLPLELYAYGRPCVFTTRAELLPWRGISDLRDHAFYLEKEGGLTHLYPSGVLKVEEVPPGFSRFADLRHASEAETEFSRFNELRSWA
;
A
#
# COMPACT_ATOMS: atom_id res chain seq x y z
N MET A 1 -3.70 5.92 -10.56
CA MET A 1 -3.10 6.95 -11.44
C MET A 1 -3.57 6.70 -12.86
N GLY A 2 -3.74 7.74 -13.67
CA GLY A 2 -4.11 7.56 -15.08
C GLY A 2 -2.94 7.01 -15.89
N ARG A 3 -3.20 6.36 -17.03
CA ARG A 3 -2.14 5.85 -17.93
C ARG A 3 -1.15 6.96 -18.36
N GLY A 4 -1.62 8.19 -18.55
CA GLY A 4 -0.78 9.33 -18.90
C GLY A 4 0.19 9.76 -17.79
N ASP A 5 -0.18 9.56 -16.51
CA ASP A 5 0.66 9.94 -15.37
C ASP A 5 1.93 9.06 -15.31
N TRP A 6 1.80 7.76 -15.60
CA TRP A 6 2.91 6.81 -15.58
C TRP A 6 3.93 7.06 -16.68
N THR A 7 3.46 7.35 -17.89
CA THR A 7 4.34 7.68 -19.03
C THR A 7 5.11 8.96 -18.76
N ALA A 8 4.42 10.01 -18.31
CA ALA A 8 5.06 11.29 -17.99
C ALA A 8 6.10 11.16 -16.85
N LEU A 9 5.81 10.34 -15.83
CA LEU A 9 6.77 10.06 -14.75
C LEU A 9 8.00 9.31 -15.28
N ARG A 10 7.80 8.31 -16.16
CA ARG A 10 8.89 7.55 -16.75
C ARG A 10 9.80 8.41 -17.62
N GLU A 11 9.23 9.16 -18.57
CA GLU A 11 9.99 9.97 -19.52
C GLU A 11 10.86 11.03 -18.84
N LYS A 12 10.42 11.53 -17.68
CA LYS A 12 11.14 12.56 -16.92
C LYS A 12 12.10 11.99 -15.88
N SER A 13 12.10 10.68 -15.65
CA SER A 13 12.98 10.06 -14.66
C SER A 13 14.37 9.82 -15.25
N VAL A 14 15.39 10.30 -14.54
CA VAL A 14 16.80 10.03 -14.84
C VAL A 14 17.27 8.65 -14.35
N LEU A 15 16.44 7.96 -13.55
CA LEU A 15 16.72 6.65 -12.99
C LEU A 15 15.66 5.62 -13.40
N PRO A 16 16.01 4.32 -13.44
CA PRO A 16 15.01 3.25 -13.48
C PRO A 16 14.01 3.43 -12.34
N LEU A 17 12.72 3.24 -12.62
CA LEU A 17 11.71 3.30 -11.58
C LEU A 17 11.18 1.91 -11.29
N GLU A 18 10.92 1.68 -10.02
CA GLU A 18 10.34 0.46 -9.50
C GLU A 18 8.97 0.76 -8.90
N LEU A 19 8.01 -0.14 -9.13
CA LEU A 19 6.66 -0.03 -8.60
C LEU A 19 6.48 -1.02 -7.44
N TYR A 20 6.04 -0.52 -6.28
CA TYR A 20 5.53 -1.36 -5.19
C TYR A 20 4.27 -2.09 -5.67
N ALA A 21 4.45 -3.33 -6.10
CA ALA A 21 3.41 -4.10 -6.78
C ALA A 21 2.79 -5.16 -5.89
N TYR A 22 3.41 -5.48 -4.75
CA TYR A 22 2.90 -6.49 -3.84
C TYR A 22 3.37 -6.29 -2.40
N GLY A 23 2.48 -6.49 -1.43
CA GLY A 23 2.79 -6.49 0.00
C GLY A 23 1.84 -5.62 0.82
N ARG A 24 2.19 -5.34 2.08
CA ARG A 24 1.42 -4.43 2.96
C ARG A 24 2.20 -3.13 3.21
N PRO A 25 1.98 -2.08 2.41
CA PRO A 25 2.70 -0.83 2.61
C PRO A 25 2.30 -0.20 3.95
N CYS A 26 3.28 0.30 4.71
CA CYS A 26 3.02 1.08 5.92
C CYS A 26 2.34 2.41 5.52
N VAL A 27 1.13 2.62 6.00
CA VAL A 27 0.32 3.81 5.65
C VAL A 27 0.64 4.98 6.59
N PHE A 28 0.88 4.67 7.87
CA PHE A 28 1.10 5.67 8.91
C PHE A 28 1.97 5.10 10.02
N THR A 29 2.80 5.95 10.64
CA THR A 29 3.65 5.59 11.78
C THR A 29 3.64 6.71 12.81
N THR A 30 3.51 6.36 14.08
CA THR A 30 3.52 7.32 15.20
C THR A 30 4.22 6.76 16.43
N ARG A 31 4.63 7.65 17.34
CA ARG A 31 5.08 7.31 18.71
C ARG A 31 3.94 7.26 19.72
N ALA A 32 2.77 7.81 19.37
CA ALA A 32 1.60 7.76 20.22
C ALA A 32 1.07 6.32 20.27
N GLU A 33 0.63 5.89 21.44
CA GLU A 33 -0.09 4.63 21.56
C GLU A 33 -1.50 4.79 20.98
N LEU A 34 -1.77 4.04 19.91
CA LEU A 34 -3.10 3.96 19.31
C LEU A 34 -3.77 2.67 19.80
N LEU A 35 -4.87 2.79 20.53
CA LEU A 35 -5.64 1.64 21.00
C LEU A 35 -6.71 1.27 19.96
N PRO A 36 -6.81 -0.01 19.52
CA PRO A 36 -7.76 -0.41 18.50
C PRO A 36 -9.16 -0.63 19.10
N TRP A 37 -9.81 0.44 19.58
CA TRP A 37 -11.06 0.30 20.35
C TRP A 37 -12.20 -0.38 19.57
N ARG A 38 -12.17 -0.40 18.23
CA ARG A 38 -13.22 -1.00 17.36
C ARG A 38 -12.72 -1.55 16.02
N GLY A 39 -11.43 -1.87 15.90
CA GLY A 39 -10.81 -2.00 14.58
C GLY A 39 -10.67 -0.63 13.89
N ILE A 40 -9.87 -0.55 12.83
CA ILE A 40 -9.64 0.69 12.09
C ILE A 40 -10.11 0.47 10.66
N SER A 41 -11.03 1.30 10.21
CA SER A 41 -11.48 1.35 8.81
C SER A 41 -11.47 2.79 8.31
N ASP A 42 -11.25 2.98 7.01
CA ASP A 42 -11.45 4.30 6.38
C ASP A 42 -12.91 4.54 6.01
N LEU A 43 -13.20 5.70 5.41
CA LEU A 43 -14.55 6.09 4.95
C LEU A 43 -15.11 5.21 3.82
N ARG A 44 -14.31 4.28 3.26
CA ARG A 44 -14.66 3.34 2.19
C ARG A 44 -14.68 1.90 2.71
N ASP A 45 -14.73 1.73 4.04
CA ASP A 45 -14.73 0.44 4.74
C ASP A 45 -13.50 -0.43 4.47
N HIS A 46 -12.38 0.15 4.02
CA HIS A 46 -11.13 -0.57 3.94
C HIS A 46 -10.59 -0.80 5.35
N ALA A 47 -10.36 -2.06 5.73
CA ALA A 47 -9.87 -2.44 7.04
C ALA A 47 -8.35 -2.29 7.16
N PHE A 48 -7.90 -1.91 8.35
CA PHE A 48 -6.50 -1.74 8.74
C PHE A 48 -6.24 -2.36 10.11
N TYR A 49 -4.98 -2.72 10.34
CA TYR A 49 -4.49 -3.17 11.65
C TYR A 49 -3.30 -2.33 12.11
N LEU A 50 -3.11 -2.33 13.43
CA LEU A 50 -1.97 -1.70 14.08
C LEU A 50 -0.93 -2.74 14.47
N GLU A 51 0.33 -2.40 14.31
CA GLU A 51 1.46 -3.19 14.78
C GLU A 51 2.41 -2.30 15.59
N LYS A 52 2.90 -2.81 16.73
CA LYS A 52 3.83 -2.07 17.59
C LYS A 52 5.22 -2.70 17.49
N GLU A 53 6.17 -1.93 16.96
CA GLU A 53 7.57 -2.35 16.79
C GLU A 53 8.51 -1.22 17.21
N GLY A 54 9.53 -1.53 18.01
CA GLY A 54 10.57 -0.54 18.36
C GLY A 54 10.07 0.74 19.06
N GLY A 55 8.92 0.70 19.75
CA GLY A 55 8.31 1.87 20.37
C GLY A 55 7.52 2.77 19.40
N LEU A 56 7.35 2.32 18.15
CA LEU A 56 6.48 2.93 17.15
C LEU A 56 5.22 2.09 16.99
N THR A 57 4.13 2.75 16.62
CA THR A 57 2.88 2.13 16.19
C THR A 57 2.69 2.41 14.72
N HIS A 58 2.57 1.34 13.94
CA HIS A 58 2.41 1.34 12.49
C HIS A 58 0.99 0.96 12.11
N LEU A 59 0.47 1.57 11.04
CA LEU A 59 -0.83 1.24 10.45
C LEU A 59 -0.61 0.57 9.10
N TYR A 60 -1.20 -0.62 8.93
CA TYR A 60 -1.11 -1.41 7.71
C TYR A 60 -2.51 -1.80 7.20
N PRO A 61 -2.69 -1.98 5.88
CA PRO A 61 -3.93 -2.53 5.36
C PRO A 61 -4.10 -4.00 5.77
N SER A 62 -5.33 -4.39 6.12
CA SER A 62 -5.67 -5.76 6.52
C SER A 62 -5.66 -6.76 5.36
N GLY A 63 -5.74 -6.31 4.10
CA GLY A 63 -5.43 -7.12 2.91
C GLY A 63 -4.11 -6.69 2.26
N VAL A 64 -3.49 -7.58 1.48
CA VAL A 64 -2.27 -7.22 0.73
C VAL A 64 -2.61 -6.34 -0.47
N LEU A 65 -1.79 -5.32 -0.73
CA LEU A 65 -1.87 -4.59 -1.99
C LEU A 65 -1.29 -5.48 -3.09
N LYS A 66 -1.98 -5.58 -4.23
CA LYS A 66 -1.48 -6.25 -5.42
C LYS A 66 -1.78 -5.42 -6.66
N VAL A 67 -0.74 -5.09 -7.41
CA VAL A 67 -0.87 -4.50 -8.75
C VAL A 67 -0.84 -5.62 -9.78
N GLU A 68 -1.94 -5.79 -10.51
CA GLU A 68 -2.08 -6.85 -11.52
C GLU A 68 -1.16 -6.62 -12.73
N GLU A 69 -1.05 -5.37 -13.20
CA GLU A 69 -0.23 -5.02 -14.36
C GLU A 69 0.78 -3.92 -14.00
N VAL A 70 2.06 -4.24 -14.15
CA VAL A 70 3.15 -3.25 -14.01
C VAL A 70 3.30 -2.50 -15.33
N PRO A 71 3.21 -1.15 -15.34
CA PRO A 71 3.35 -0.39 -16.58
C PRO A 71 4.72 -0.61 -17.25
N PRO A 72 4.80 -0.53 -18.59
CA PRO A 72 6.06 -0.73 -19.31
C PRO A 72 7.22 0.12 -18.78
N GLY A 73 8.39 -0.51 -18.66
CA GLY A 73 9.63 0.08 -18.18
C GLY A 73 9.74 0.24 -16.66
N PHE A 74 8.69 -0.07 -15.88
CA PHE A 74 8.80 -0.17 -14.42
C PHE A 74 9.27 -1.58 -14.05
N SER A 75 10.20 -1.69 -13.10
CA SER A 75 10.45 -2.96 -12.41
C SER A 75 9.39 -3.20 -11.34
N ARG A 76 9.26 -4.46 -10.92
CA ARG A 76 8.32 -4.91 -9.89
C ARG A 76 9.04 -5.04 -8.55
N PHE A 77 8.56 -4.34 -7.53
CA PHE A 77 8.93 -4.58 -6.14
C PHE A 77 7.84 -5.35 -5.41
N ALA A 78 8.25 -6.39 -4.68
CA ALA A 78 7.39 -7.15 -3.78
C ALA A 78 7.99 -7.12 -2.38
N ASP A 79 7.22 -6.63 -1.42
CA ASP A 79 7.60 -6.57 -0.02
C ASP A 79 6.90 -7.68 0.76
N LEU A 80 7.68 -8.66 1.20
CA LEU A 80 7.20 -9.82 1.94
C LEU A 80 7.41 -9.70 3.45
N ARG A 81 7.84 -8.54 3.96
CA ARG A 81 8.08 -8.36 5.41
C ARG A 81 6.81 -8.51 6.23
N HIS A 82 5.66 -8.12 5.66
CA HIS A 82 4.34 -8.24 6.27
C HIS A 82 3.34 -8.95 5.34
N ALA A 83 3.81 -9.77 4.40
CA ALA A 83 2.96 -10.48 3.45
C ALA A 83 3.52 -11.87 3.14
N SER A 84 2.64 -12.80 2.79
CA SER A 84 2.99 -14.12 2.30
C SER A 84 2.52 -14.30 0.86
N GLU A 85 3.19 -15.10 0.05
CA GLU A 85 2.71 -15.39 -1.32
C GLU A 85 1.35 -16.12 -1.34
N ALA A 86 0.95 -16.74 -0.22
CA ALA A 86 -0.32 -17.46 -0.09
C ALA A 86 -1.53 -16.58 0.29
N GLU A 87 -1.38 -15.26 0.31
CA GLU A 87 -2.44 -14.32 0.69
C GLU A 87 -3.62 -14.38 -0.29
N THR A 88 -4.83 -14.45 0.27
CA THR A 88 -6.09 -14.52 -0.49
C THR A 88 -6.93 -13.26 -0.38
N GLU A 89 -6.61 -12.38 0.58
CA GLU A 89 -7.33 -11.12 0.82
C GLU A 89 -6.52 -9.92 0.31
N PHE A 90 -7.08 -9.23 -0.68
CA PHE A 90 -6.44 -8.09 -1.34
C PHE A 90 -7.06 -6.76 -0.92
N SER A 91 -6.22 -5.79 -0.57
CA SER A 91 -6.66 -4.45 -0.21
C SER A 91 -6.77 -3.54 -1.43
N ARG A 92 -7.86 -2.78 -1.49
CA ARG A 92 -8.14 -1.79 -2.54
C ARG A 92 -8.02 -0.34 -2.07
N PHE A 93 -7.44 -0.12 -0.89
CA PHE A 93 -7.43 1.20 -0.24
C PHE A 93 -6.81 2.32 -1.10
N ASN A 94 -5.96 1.98 -2.07
CA ASN A 94 -5.28 2.94 -2.95
C ASN A 94 -5.79 2.92 -4.41
N GLU A 95 -6.86 2.20 -4.72
CA GLU A 95 -7.36 2.01 -6.10
C GLU A 95 -8.47 3.00 -6.49
N LEU A 96 -9.23 3.50 -5.52
CA LEU A 96 -10.41 4.36 -5.77
C LEU A 96 -10.14 5.82 -5.37
N ARG A 97 -10.20 6.75 -6.34
CA ARG A 97 -10.09 8.21 -6.13
C ARG A 97 -11.44 8.93 -6.12
N SER A 98 -12.57 8.23 -6.13
CA SER A 98 -13.89 8.87 -6.08
C SER A 98 -14.15 9.37 -4.66
N TRP A 99 -13.81 10.63 -4.41
CA TRP A 99 -14.40 11.41 -3.34
C TRP A 99 -15.77 11.85 -3.86
N ALA A 100 -16.85 11.33 -3.26
CA ALA A 100 -18.18 11.89 -3.42
C ALA A 100 -18.31 13.14 -2.55
#